data_AF-B4KP98-F1
#
_entry.id   AF-B4KP98-F1
#
_cell.length_a   1.000
_cell.length_b   1.000
_cell.length_c   1.000
_cell.angle_alpha   90.00
_cell.angle_beta   90.00
_cell.angle_gamma   90.00
#
_symmetry.space_group_name_H-M   'P 1'
#
loop_
_entity.id
_entity.type
_entity.pdbx_description
1 polymer ?
#
loop_
_entity_poly.entity_id
_entity_poly.type
_entity_poly.pdbx_seq_one_letter_code
_entity_poly.pdbx_strand_id
1 'polypeptide(L)'
;MGKKGKGKGNKLAKMSEEERARYLQMRADMEEETRRRKMQLIAMYMKNKLKREDAFCRLNMAKINQEWRSILRQVKIQDLRREILDVAQFFEQALKRKDQVIQRLIGDINSTEDMYANLQQSHMENIDHIIGIHRSRIEFFWRIYEDDKQAVLREYKQDAAIYKELQAEKQQQLECVFYQLEETADRTIKDNHEDYLDRVEDLKSGMQLKLEKITSRGEGKLEALWQEYQSVLADYGKHIEGFYSEYVDLKQRDEESAQQISQQSYEIEHLIDQLCNLRLLAEEQQIKQQAQLHQRQNIKQELTDRLRELRSYVEKEVEEQHRLFKEMTVESYEAIQTLKAHLSKVETLSQLSRICSKMETQREKLFQLPQLSKEIIEIRELQTPGEEDSHLSNDPLKEEVAALPQMETFWRRVNNVSVDVACLKQQKRNLEAENAKLKAELQDYLIDLNIANGSNSHIHDYLSRRPKSMSVDRVTQLRLQPKQVKSAVAGGRRPAPRPIGAHVPSCEAGISNLIRSRNLVRGKPQLAKLRA
;
A
#
# COMPACT_ATOMS: atom_id res chain seq x y z
N MET A 1 -129.92 37.51 -1.30
CA MET A 1 -130.05 38.16 0.03
C MET A 1 -129.20 39.43 0.01
N GLY A 2 -129.65 40.64 -0.27
CA GLY A 2 -130.92 41.27 0.10
C GLY A 2 -130.63 42.38 1.12
N LYS A 3 -130.28 43.59 0.65
CA LYS A 3 -130.66 44.86 1.30
C LYS A 3 -130.43 46.05 0.36
N LYS A 4 -131.53 46.49 -0.28
CA LYS A 4 -131.69 47.83 -0.85
C LYS A 4 -131.57 48.87 0.27
N GLY A 5 -130.73 49.88 0.09
CA GLY A 5 -130.77 51.14 0.85
C GLY A 5 -130.72 52.29 -0.15
N LYS A 6 -131.88 52.74 -0.64
CA LYS A 6 -132.59 53.96 -0.24
C LYS A 6 -131.73 55.23 -0.33
N GLY A 7 -132.06 56.06 -1.31
CA GLY A 7 -131.49 57.38 -1.49
C GLY A 7 -131.70 58.30 -0.29
N LYS A 8 -130.75 59.21 -0.11
CA LYS A 8 -130.93 60.46 0.62
C LYS A 8 -130.69 61.58 -0.38
N GLY A 9 -131.79 62.02 -1.00
CA GLY A 9 -131.86 63.34 -1.60
C GLY A 9 -131.75 64.42 -0.52
N ASN A 10 -131.23 65.58 -0.95
CA ASN A 10 -131.47 66.89 -0.37
C ASN A 10 -131.35 67.02 1.16
N LYS A 11 -130.11 67.00 1.66
CA LYS A 11 -129.69 67.69 2.90
C LYS A 11 -128.58 68.72 2.64
N LEU A 12 -128.59 69.32 1.45
CA LEU A 12 -127.57 70.28 0.99
C LEU A 12 -128.18 71.63 0.55
N ALA A 13 -129.48 71.85 0.80
CA ALA A 13 -130.21 73.06 0.39
C ALA A 13 -130.70 73.92 1.59
N LYS A 14 -130.30 73.59 2.83
CA LYS A 14 -130.66 74.31 4.07
C LYS A 14 -129.55 74.29 5.14
N MET A 15 -128.28 74.37 4.75
CA MET A 15 -127.14 74.51 5.68
C MET A 15 -126.14 75.54 5.13
N SER A 16 -125.51 76.30 6.01
CA SER A 16 -124.49 77.33 5.70
C SER A 16 -123.34 76.71 4.89
N GLU A 17 -122.69 77.51 4.03
CA GLU A 17 -121.58 77.05 3.17
C GLU A 17 -120.46 76.33 3.96
N GLU A 18 -120.27 76.67 5.23
CA GLU A 18 -119.29 76.03 6.12
C GLU A 18 -119.62 74.56 6.49
N GLU A 19 -120.88 74.21 6.68
CA GLU A 19 -121.28 72.86 7.10
C GLU A 19 -121.28 71.87 5.93
N ARG A 20 -121.51 72.38 4.71
CA ARG A 20 -121.41 71.65 3.45
C ARG A 20 -119.96 71.33 3.10
N ALA A 21 -119.04 72.28 3.34
CA ALA A 21 -117.60 72.07 3.19
C ALA A 21 -117.08 71.01 4.17
N ARG A 22 -117.45 71.07 5.46
CA ARG A 22 -117.00 70.08 6.46
C ARG A 22 -117.48 68.66 6.17
N TYR A 23 -118.72 68.47 5.71
CA TYR A 23 -119.21 67.13 5.36
C TYR A 23 -118.52 66.55 4.10
N LEU A 24 -118.28 67.39 3.09
CA LEU A 24 -117.52 66.99 1.90
C LEU A 24 -116.07 66.69 2.25
N GLN A 25 -115.47 67.44 3.17
CA GLN A 25 -114.12 67.22 3.67
C GLN A 25 -114.02 65.95 4.50
N MET A 26 -114.93 65.71 5.46
CA MET A 26 -114.99 64.46 6.22
C MET A 26 -115.22 63.22 5.33
N ARG A 27 -116.01 63.36 4.25
CA ARG A 27 -116.18 62.29 3.26
C ARG A 27 -114.93 62.07 2.42
N ALA A 28 -114.26 63.15 1.99
CA ALA A 28 -112.99 63.08 1.28
C ALA A 28 -111.89 62.46 2.17
N ASP A 29 -111.83 62.82 3.45
CA ASP A 29 -110.89 62.29 4.44
C ASP A 29 -111.16 60.80 4.72
N MET A 30 -112.42 60.37 4.81
CA MET A 30 -112.75 58.94 4.92
C MET A 30 -112.45 58.17 3.62
N GLU A 31 -112.68 58.75 2.45
CA GLU A 31 -112.32 58.14 1.17
C GLU A 31 -110.79 58.09 0.97
N GLU A 32 -110.05 59.09 1.43
CA GLU A 32 -108.58 59.08 1.48
C GLU A 32 -108.04 58.09 2.50
N GLU A 33 -108.61 57.99 3.70
CA GLU A 33 -108.21 57.00 4.69
C GLU A 33 -108.50 55.59 4.20
N THR A 34 -109.64 55.34 3.55
CA THR A 34 -109.91 54.03 2.96
C THR A 34 -108.99 53.73 1.78
N ARG A 35 -108.60 54.73 0.98
CA ARG A 35 -107.57 54.59 -0.06
C ARG A 35 -106.18 54.31 0.54
N ARG A 36 -105.79 55.02 1.60
CA ARG A 36 -104.54 54.80 2.34
C ARG A 36 -104.51 53.41 2.97
N ARG A 37 -105.59 52.96 3.61
CA ARG A 37 -105.71 51.61 4.18
C ARG A 37 -105.62 50.53 3.10
N LYS A 38 -106.26 50.72 1.94
CA LYS A 38 -106.11 49.82 0.78
C LYS A 38 -104.67 49.79 0.27
N MET A 39 -104.03 50.95 0.13
CA MET A 39 -102.64 51.06 -0.33
C MET A 39 -101.65 50.44 0.67
N GLN A 40 -101.86 50.64 1.97
CA GLN A 40 -101.10 50.01 3.04
C GLN A 40 -101.27 48.50 3.05
N LEU A 41 -102.50 48.00 2.82
CA LEU A 41 -102.76 46.56 2.72
C LEU A 41 -102.03 45.95 1.52
N ILE A 42 -102.05 46.62 0.36
CA ILE A 42 -101.31 46.20 -0.84
C ILE A 42 -99.80 46.21 -0.59
N ALA A 43 -99.27 47.28 0.03
CA ALA A 43 -97.85 47.38 0.34
C ALA A 43 -97.40 46.31 1.35
N MET A 44 -98.22 46.03 2.37
CA MET A 44 -97.95 44.98 3.35
C MET A 44 -98.01 43.58 2.72
N TYR A 45 -98.98 43.35 1.82
CA TYR A 45 -99.04 42.12 1.03
C TYR A 45 -97.80 41.97 0.15
N MET A 46 -97.36 43.02 -0.56
CA MET A 46 -96.18 42.99 -1.40
C MET A 46 -94.90 42.75 -0.58
N LYS A 47 -94.75 43.41 0.57
CA LYS A 47 -93.63 43.19 1.50
C LYS A 47 -93.60 41.76 2.02
N ASN A 48 -94.75 41.20 2.39
CA ASN A 48 -94.85 39.82 2.85
C ASN A 48 -94.59 38.81 1.73
N LYS A 49 -95.02 39.11 0.49
CA LYS A 49 -94.70 38.32 -0.69
C LYS A 49 -93.19 38.35 -0.96
N LEU A 50 -92.56 39.52 -0.98
CA LEU A 50 -91.12 39.67 -1.13
C LEU A 50 -90.32 38.94 -0.05
N LYS A 51 -90.73 39.01 1.22
CA LYS A 51 -90.09 38.26 2.31
C LYS A 51 -90.20 36.75 2.12
N ARG A 52 -91.35 36.26 1.64
CA ARG A 52 -91.52 34.84 1.32
C ARG A 52 -90.65 34.42 0.16
N GLU A 53 -90.64 35.20 -0.93
CA GLU A 53 -89.75 34.95 -2.08
C GLU A 53 -88.28 34.96 -1.66
N ASP A 54 -87.82 35.92 -0.87
CA ASP A 54 -86.44 35.96 -0.35
C ASP A 54 -86.13 34.75 0.54
N ALA A 55 -87.04 34.34 1.44
CA ALA A 55 -86.87 33.14 2.23
C ALA A 55 -86.80 31.86 1.36
N PHE A 56 -87.64 31.76 0.32
CA PHE A 56 -87.59 30.66 -0.64
C PHE A 56 -86.30 30.69 -1.47
N CYS A 57 -85.83 31.85 -1.91
CA CYS A 57 -84.55 32.01 -2.60
C CYS A 57 -83.38 31.55 -1.73
N ARG A 58 -83.34 31.94 -0.45
CA ARG A 58 -82.30 31.50 0.50
C ARG A 58 -82.35 29.99 0.74
N LEU A 59 -83.55 29.44 0.92
CA LEU A 59 -83.74 27.99 1.09
C LEU A 59 -83.30 27.22 -0.16
N ASN A 60 -83.70 27.68 -1.35
CA ASN A 60 -83.33 27.07 -2.62
C ASN A 60 -81.82 27.16 -2.85
N MET A 61 -81.19 28.30 -2.54
CA MET A 61 -79.74 28.46 -2.61
C MET A 61 -79.02 27.51 -1.65
N ALA A 62 -79.51 27.35 -0.41
CA ALA A 62 -78.95 26.41 0.54
C ALA A 62 -79.08 24.94 0.06
N LYS A 63 -80.22 24.57 -0.53
CA LYS A 63 -80.42 23.24 -1.15
C LYS A 63 -79.46 23.01 -2.31
N ILE A 64 -79.39 23.96 -3.26
CA ILE A 64 -78.48 23.89 -4.40
C ILE A 64 -77.03 23.77 -3.93
N ASN A 65 -76.60 24.57 -2.96
CA ASN A 65 -75.26 24.48 -2.38
C ASN A 65 -74.99 23.14 -1.68
N GLN A 66 -76.00 22.56 -1.03
CA GLN A 66 -75.86 21.24 -0.41
C GLN A 66 -75.69 20.15 -1.46
N GLU A 67 -76.47 20.19 -2.55
CA GLU A 67 -76.31 19.28 -3.69
C GLU A 67 -74.94 19.44 -4.35
N TRP A 68 -74.48 20.67 -4.60
CA TRP A 68 -73.15 20.92 -5.13
C TRP A 68 -72.03 20.42 -4.23
N ARG A 69 -72.14 20.60 -2.91
CA ARG A 69 -71.18 20.02 -1.95
C ARG A 69 -71.18 18.50 -1.98
N SER A 70 -72.35 17.89 -2.15
CA SER A 70 -72.48 16.44 -2.28
C SER A 70 -71.73 15.95 -3.53
N ILE A 71 -72.00 16.57 -4.69
CA ILE A 71 -71.36 16.25 -5.97
C ILE A 71 -69.85 16.46 -5.88
N LEU A 72 -69.38 17.62 -5.38
CA LEU A 72 -67.96 17.92 -5.26
C LEU A 72 -67.23 16.97 -4.31
N ARG A 73 -67.85 16.57 -3.19
CA ARG A 73 -67.27 15.56 -2.30
C ARG A 73 -67.18 14.20 -2.98
N GLN A 74 -68.19 13.81 -3.75
CA GLN A 74 -68.18 12.55 -4.47
C GLN A 74 -67.08 12.51 -5.54
N VAL A 75 -66.93 13.59 -6.32
CA VAL A 75 -65.84 13.75 -7.29
C VAL A 75 -64.48 13.71 -6.57
N LYS A 76 -64.31 14.48 -5.48
CA LYS A 76 -63.03 14.48 -4.75
C LYS A 76 -62.69 13.13 -4.14
N ILE A 77 -63.67 12.38 -3.64
CA ILE A 77 -63.44 11.01 -3.15
C ILE A 77 -62.99 10.09 -4.29
N GLN A 78 -63.56 10.21 -5.48
CA GLN A 78 -63.12 9.43 -6.65
C GLN A 78 -61.70 9.80 -7.06
N ASP A 79 -61.35 11.08 -7.09
CA ASP A 79 -60.00 11.56 -7.39
C ASP A 79 -58.99 11.03 -6.37
N LEU A 80 -59.28 11.17 -5.07
CA LEU A 80 -58.40 10.66 -4.01
C LEU A 80 -58.22 9.14 -4.07
N ARG A 81 -59.27 8.38 -4.43
CA ARG A 81 -59.16 6.93 -4.63
C ARG A 81 -58.25 6.60 -5.82
N ARG A 82 -58.34 7.36 -6.91
CA ARG A 82 -57.45 7.19 -8.06
C ARG A 82 -56.00 7.52 -7.69
N GLU A 83 -55.78 8.65 -7.00
CA GLU A 83 -54.45 9.03 -6.50
C GLU A 83 -53.84 7.93 -5.60
N ILE A 84 -54.63 7.32 -4.70
CA ILE A 84 -54.16 6.21 -3.85
C ILE A 84 -53.77 5.00 -4.69
N LEU A 85 -54.54 4.65 -5.72
CA LEU A 85 -54.22 3.53 -6.61
C LEU A 85 -52.95 3.80 -7.43
N ASP A 86 -52.81 5.00 -7.96
CA ASP A 86 -51.63 5.42 -8.74
C ASP A 86 -50.37 5.37 -7.86
N VAL A 87 -50.47 5.84 -6.61
CA VAL A 87 -49.37 5.77 -5.63
C VAL A 87 -49.05 4.33 -5.25
N ALA A 88 -50.05 3.49 -5.03
CA ALA A 88 -49.85 2.08 -4.72
C ALA A 88 -49.14 1.35 -5.88
N GLN A 89 -49.55 1.61 -7.12
CA GLN A 89 -48.92 1.06 -8.32
C GLN A 89 -47.48 1.55 -8.47
N PHE A 90 -47.22 2.84 -8.21
CA PHE A 90 -45.87 3.39 -8.21
C PHE A 90 -44.96 2.66 -7.21
N PHE A 91 -45.43 2.46 -5.98
CA PHE A 91 -44.67 1.74 -4.97
C PHE A 91 -44.44 0.27 -5.34
N GLU A 92 -45.44 -0.42 -5.91
CA GLU A 92 -45.30 -1.80 -6.35
C GLU A 92 -44.25 -1.92 -7.46
N GLN A 93 -44.25 -1.00 -8.43
CA GLN A 93 -43.22 -0.97 -9.47
C GLN A 93 -41.84 -0.65 -8.92
N ALA A 94 -41.75 0.29 -7.96
CA ALA A 94 -40.49 0.62 -7.30
C ALA A 94 -39.92 -0.57 -6.51
N LEU A 95 -40.78 -1.31 -5.81
CA LEU A 95 -40.41 -2.55 -5.12
C LEU A 95 -39.93 -3.61 -6.11
N LYS A 96 -40.68 -3.88 -7.19
CA LYS A 96 -40.26 -4.84 -8.22
C LYS A 96 -38.89 -4.50 -8.82
N ARG A 97 -38.60 -3.22 -9.07
CA ARG A 97 -37.28 -2.78 -9.56
C ARG A 97 -36.19 -3.02 -8.52
N LYS A 98 -36.45 -2.72 -7.24
CA LYS A 98 -35.49 -3.00 -6.16
C LYS A 98 -35.26 -4.49 -5.99
N ASP A 99 -36.29 -5.30 -6.02
CA ASP A 99 -36.19 -6.77 -5.94
C ASP A 99 -35.37 -7.32 -7.10
N GLN A 100 -35.58 -6.83 -8.33
CA GLN A 100 -34.75 -7.21 -9.48
C GLN A 100 -33.28 -6.85 -9.29
N VAL A 101 -32.97 -5.68 -8.72
CA VAL A 101 -31.59 -5.30 -8.39
C VAL A 101 -31.02 -6.23 -7.33
N ILE A 102 -31.77 -6.53 -6.27
CA ILE A 102 -31.35 -7.48 -5.22
C ILE A 102 -31.05 -8.85 -5.83
N GLN A 103 -31.93 -9.37 -6.69
CA GLN A 103 -31.73 -10.68 -7.34
C GLN A 103 -30.47 -10.71 -8.22
N ARG A 104 -30.19 -9.63 -8.96
CA ARG A 104 -28.94 -9.52 -9.73
C ARG A 104 -27.73 -9.51 -8.81
N LEU A 105 -27.76 -8.70 -7.75
CA LEU A 105 -26.66 -8.64 -6.78
C LEU A 105 -26.41 -9.99 -6.10
N ILE A 106 -27.46 -10.75 -5.78
CA ILE A 106 -27.32 -12.11 -5.24
C ILE A 106 -26.67 -13.03 -6.29
N GLY A 107 -27.09 -12.95 -7.55
CA GLY A 107 -26.46 -13.70 -8.64
C GLY A 107 -24.98 -13.36 -8.82
N ASP A 108 -24.64 -12.08 -8.77
CA ASP A 108 -23.25 -11.60 -8.85
C ASP A 108 -22.42 -12.12 -7.67
N ILE A 109 -22.96 -12.07 -6.44
CA ILE A 109 -22.30 -12.62 -5.24
C ILE A 109 -22.01 -14.11 -5.43
N ASN A 110 -23.02 -14.91 -5.80
CA ASN A 110 -22.85 -16.35 -6.00
C ASN A 110 -21.80 -16.64 -7.08
N SER A 111 -21.83 -15.91 -8.20
CA SER A 111 -20.83 -16.04 -9.26
C SER A 111 -19.43 -15.72 -8.77
N THR A 112 -19.27 -14.66 -7.97
CA THR A 112 -17.97 -14.32 -7.37
C THR A 112 -17.50 -15.34 -6.35
N GLU A 113 -18.40 -15.94 -5.58
CA GLU A 113 -18.08 -17.02 -4.65
C GLU A 113 -17.63 -18.28 -5.39
N ASP A 114 -18.31 -18.67 -6.47
CA ASP A 114 -17.92 -19.79 -7.32
C ASP A 114 -16.54 -19.55 -7.98
N MET A 115 -16.30 -18.33 -8.49
CA MET A 115 -14.98 -17.95 -9.02
C MET A 115 -13.90 -18.02 -7.94
N TYR A 116 -14.18 -17.56 -6.73
CA TYR A 116 -13.25 -17.63 -5.60
C TYR A 116 -12.95 -19.08 -5.20
N ALA A 117 -13.97 -19.93 -5.09
CA ALA A 117 -13.81 -21.35 -4.77
C ALA A 117 -12.97 -22.08 -5.82
N ASN A 118 -13.21 -21.82 -7.11
CA ASN A 118 -12.42 -22.38 -8.21
C ASN A 118 -10.96 -21.91 -8.18
N LEU A 119 -10.73 -20.61 -7.94
CA LEU A 119 -9.37 -20.07 -7.82
C LEU A 119 -8.63 -20.68 -6.64
N GLN A 120 -9.30 -20.80 -5.49
CA GLN A 120 -8.73 -21.41 -4.30
C GLN A 120 -8.38 -22.89 -4.53
N GLN A 121 -9.27 -23.64 -5.19
CA GLN A 121 -9.01 -25.02 -5.56
C GLN A 121 -7.80 -25.13 -6.50
N SER A 122 -7.75 -24.33 -7.57
CA SER A 122 -6.62 -24.30 -8.51
C SER A 122 -5.31 -23.95 -7.81
N HIS A 123 -5.32 -22.97 -6.90
CA HIS A 123 -4.15 -22.62 -6.10
C HIS A 123 -3.71 -23.77 -5.20
N MET A 124 -4.64 -24.48 -4.55
CA MET A 124 -4.32 -25.65 -3.72
C MET A 124 -3.70 -26.78 -4.56
N GLU A 125 -4.25 -27.08 -5.72
CA GLU A 125 -3.71 -28.08 -6.65
C GLU A 125 -2.29 -27.71 -7.12
N ASN A 126 -2.04 -26.43 -7.38
CA ASN A 126 -0.70 -25.95 -7.72
C ASN A 126 0.29 -26.10 -6.56
N ILE A 127 -0.14 -25.80 -5.33
CA ILE A 127 0.68 -26.03 -4.13
C ILE A 127 0.98 -27.52 -3.96
N ASP A 128 -0.02 -28.39 -4.10
CA ASP A 128 0.17 -29.84 -4.01
C ASP A 128 1.13 -30.35 -5.07
N HIS A 129 1.07 -29.80 -6.29
CA HIS A 129 2.02 -30.11 -7.35
C HIS A 129 3.45 -29.69 -6.98
N ILE A 130 3.63 -28.47 -6.46
CA ILE A 130 4.93 -27.97 -5.97
C ILE A 130 5.47 -28.88 -4.85
N ILE A 131 4.63 -29.24 -3.88
CA ILE A 131 5.00 -30.18 -2.80
C ILE A 131 5.41 -31.53 -3.38
N GLY A 132 4.69 -32.04 -4.38
CA GLY A 132 5.03 -33.28 -5.09
C GLY A 132 6.41 -33.23 -5.73
N ILE A 133 6.74 -32.15 -6.44
CA ILE A 133 8.07 -31.91 -7.05
C ILE A 133 9.15 -31.84 -5.97
N HIS A 134 8.89 -31.14 -4.86
CA HIS A 134 9.87 -31.06 -3.77
C HIS A 134 10.11 -32.41 -3.11
N ARG A 135 9.06 -33.21 -2.90
CA ARG A 135 9.20 -34.58 -2.36
C ARG A 135 10.03 -35.46 -3.29
N SER A 136 9.77 -35.46 -4.59
CA SER A 136 10.54 -36.26 -5.55
C SER A 136 12.00 -35.82 -5.63
N ARG A 137 12.27 -34.51 -5.55
CA ARG A 137 13.63 -33.97 -5.51
C ARG A 137 14.38 -34.35 -4.23
N ILE A 138 13.70 -34.33 -3.08
CA ILE A 138 14.30 -34.78 -1.80
C ILE A 138 14.61 -36.28 -1.87
N GLU A 139 13.68 -37.09 -2.39
CA GLU A 139 13.89 -38.53 -2.54
C GLU A 139 15.06 -38.84 -3.49
N PHE A 140 15.18 -38.09 -4.59
CA PHE A 140 16.32 -38.19 -5.50
C PHE A 140 17.65 -37.91 -4.81
N PHE A 141 17.76 -36.81 -4.06
CA PHE A 141 18.99 -36.50 -3.32
C PHE A 141 19.28 -37.51 -2.21
N TRP A 142 18.23 -38.01 -1.54
CA TRP A 142 18.39 -39.03 -0.51
C TRP A 142 18.94 -40.33 -1.11
N ARG A 143 18.43 -40.76 -2.27
CA ARG A 143 18.97 -41.94 -2.97
C ARG A 143 20.42 -41.77 -3.38
N ILE A 144 20.78 -40.63 -3.98
CA ILE A 144 22.17 -40.33 -4.35
C ILE A 144 23.07 -40.36 -3.11
N TYR A 145 22.66 -39.70 -2.02
CA TYR A 145 23.42 -39.69 -0.79
C TYR A 145 23.61 -41.10 -0.22
N GLU A 146 22.56 -41.93 -0.24
CA GLU A 146 22.63 -43.30 0.24
C GLU A 146 23.57 -44.15 -0.62
N ASP A 147 23.51 -44.01 -1.94
CA ASP A 147 24.38 -44.69 -2.89
C ASP A 147 25.85 -44.27 -2.71
N ASP A 148 26.13 -42.96 -2.59
CA ASP A 148 27.45 -42.40 -2.34
C ASP A 148 28.01 -42.88 -0.99
N LYS A 149 27.18 -42.84 0.06
CA LYS A 149 27.54 -43.36 1.38
C LYS A 149 27.91 -44.84 1.31
N GLN A 150 27.13 -45.64 0.58
CA GLN A 150 27.42 -47.06 0.40
C GLN A 150 28.66 -47.31 -0.46
N ALA A 151 28.95 -46.47 -1.46
CA ALA A 151 30.18 -46.55 -2.23
C ALA A 151 31.41 -46.29 -1.35
N VAL A 152 31.43 -45.17 -0.61
CA VAL A 152 32.54 -44.82 0.30
C VAL A 152 32.75 -45.88 1.38
N LEU A 153 31.67 -46.42 1.95
CA LEU A 153 31.78 -47.50 2.94
C LEU A 153 32.34 -48.79 2.35
N ARG A 154 32.06 -49.10 1.08
CA ARG A 154 32.64 -50.26 0.38
C ARG A 154 34.12 -50.05 0.13
N GLU A 155 34.52 -48.88 -0.38
CA GLU A 155 35.92 -48.51 -0.58
C GLU A 155 36.71 -48.57 0.72
N TYR A 156 36.20 -47.96 1.79
CA TYR A 156 36.84 -48.02 3.11
C TYR A 156 37.03 -49.45 3.62
N LYS A 157 36.02 -50.31 3.47
CA LYS A 157 36.13 -51.73 3.88
C LYS A 157 37.18 -52.47 3.06
N GLN A 158 37.26 -52.20 1.76
CA GLN A 158 38.25 -52.79 0.89
C GLN A 158 39.66 -52.31 1.26
N ASP A 159 39.86 -51.01 1.42
CA ASP A 159 41.14 -50.44 1.85
C ASP A 159 41.55 -50.99 3.21
N ALA A 160 40.64 -51.05 4.19
CA ALA A 160 40.93 -51.61 5.50
C ALA A 160 41.34 -53.10 5.44
N ALA A 161 40.79 -53.88 4.50
CA ALA A 161 41.21 -55.25 4.26
C ALA A 161 42.61 -55.32 3.67
N ILE A 162 42.89 -54.51 2.64
CA ILE A 162 44.21 -54.41 1.99
C ILE A 162 45.28 -53.99 3.01
N TYR A 163 44.99 -52.98 3.84
CA TYR A 163 45.91 -52.52 4.89
C TYR A 163 46.20 -53.60 5.93
N LYS A 164 45.19 -54.40 6.32
CA LYS A 164 45.40 -55.52 7.26
C LYS A 164 46.27 -56.61 6.65
N GLU A 165 46.04 -56.97 5.39
CA GLU A 165 46.86 -57.94 4.67
C GLU A 165 48.30 -57.45 4.53
N LEU A 166 48.49 -56.19 4.13
CA LEU A 166 49.80 -55.57 4.05
C LEU A 166 50.50 -55.53 5.42
N GLN A 167 49.78 -55.17 6.48
CA GLN A 167 50.33 -55.17 7.83
C GLN A 167 50.78 -56.57 8.25
N ALA A 168 49.99 -57.60 7.96
CA ALA A 168 50.35 -58.99 8.26
C ALA A 168 51.59 -59.44 7.47
N GLU A 169 51.67 -59.10 6.18
CA GLU A 169 52.84 -59.39 5.35
C GLU A 169 54.10 -58.69 5.87
N LYS A 170 54.01 -57.41 6.24
CA LYS A 170 55.15 -56.65 6.79
C LYS A 170 55.56 -57.16 8.17
N GLN A 171 54.60 -57.54 9.00
CA GLN A 171 54.87 -58.17 10.28
C GLN A 171 55.66 -59.48 10.09
N GLN A 172 55.21 -60.34 9.17
CA GLN A 172 55.90 -61.59 8.85
C GLN A 172 57.32 -61.34 8.30
N GLN A 173 57.50 -60.35 7.42
CA GLN A 173 58.83 -59.97 6.92
C GLN A 173 59.75 -59.50 8.05
N LEU A 174 59.24 -58.71 8.99
CA LEU A 174 60.01 -58.22 10.13
C LEU A 174 60.40 -59.36 11.07
N GLU A 175 59.48 -60.30 11.34
CA GLU A 175 59.76 -61.51 12.11
C GLU A 175 60.87 -62.34 11.47
N CYS A 176 60.82 -62.56 10.14
CA CYS A 176 61.89 -63.26 9.42
C CYS A 176 63.25 -62.56 9.56
N VAL A 177 63.30 -61.22 9.45
CA VAL A 177 64.54 -60.45 9.64
C VAL A 177 65.03 -60.55 11.07
N PHE A 178 64.12 -60.49 12.05
CA PHE A 178 64.45 -60.63 13.47
C PHE A 178 65.07 -62.01 13.75
N TYR A 179 64.45 -63.10 13.29
CA TYR A 179 65.00 -64.45 13.42
C TYR A 179 66.37 -64.60 12.77
N GLN A 180 66.57 -64.02 11.58
CA GLN A 180 67.89 -64.03 10.92
C GLN A 180 68.93 -63.26 11.73
N LEU A 181 68.59 -62.09 12.27
CA LEU A 181 69.49 -61.31 13.12
C LEU A 181 69.85 -62.06 14.39
N GLU A 182 68.87 -62.67 15.07
CA GLU A 182 69.08 -63.48 16.27
C GLU A 182 69.99 -64.69 15.97
N GLU A 183 69.75 -65.40 14.87
CA GLU A 183 70.61 -66.52 14.44
C GLU A 183 72.04 -66.05 14.13
N THR A 184 72.21 -64.90 13.46
CA THR A 184 73.55 -64.36 13.21
C THR A 184 74.26 -63.94 14.50
N ALA A 185 73.54 -63.32 15.45
CA ALA A 185 74.09 -62.93 16.74
C ALA A 185 74.53 -64.18 17.53
N ASP A 186 73.69 -65.20 17.59
CA ASP A 186 74.01 -66.48 18.24
C ASP A 186 75.23 -67.16 17.59
N ARG A 187 75.31 -67.17 16.26
CA ARG A 187 76.50 -67.67 15.55
C ARG A 187 77.74 -66.88 15.93
N THR A 188 77.69 -65.55 15.91
CA THR A 188 78.84 -64.72 16.32
C THR A 188 79.22 -64.90 17.78
N ILE A 189 78.26 -65.13 18.69
CA ILE A 189 78.54 -65.43 20.10
C ILE A 189 79.25 -66.78 20.20
N LYS A 190 78.80 -67.80 19.47
CA LYS A 190 79.46 -69.11 19.41
C LYS A 190 80.86 -69.01 18.83
N ASP A 191 81.03 -68.36 17.69
CA ASP A 191 82.33 -68.17 17.04
C ASP A 191 83.30 -67.41 17.98
N ASN A 192 82.86 -66.32 18.60
CA ASN A 192 83.66 -65.58 19.59
C ASN A 192 84.00 -66.42 20.82
N HIS A 193 83.10 -67.32 21.24
CA HIS A 193 83.33 -68.23 22.36
C HIS A 193 84.35 -69.31 21.99
N GLU A 194 84.25 -69.89 20.80
CA GLU A 194 85.24 -70.83 20.25
C GLU A 194 86.62 -70.17 20.14
N ASP A 195 86.71 -68.98 19.54
CA ASP A 195 87.94 -68.17 19.48
C ASP A 195 88.52 -67.88 20.88
N TYR A 196 87.66 -67.61 21.86
CA TYR A 196 88.08 -67.42 23.25
C TYR A 196 88.63 -68.71 23.86
N LEU A 197 87.97 -69.84 23.66
CA LEU A 197 88.42 -71.15 24.12
C LEU A 197 89.77 -71.52 23.49
N ASP A 198 89.95 -71.31 22.19
CA ASP A 198 91.22 -71.53 21.49
C ASP A 198 92.34 -70.66 22.07
N ARG A 199 92.08 -69.36 22.31
CA ARG A 199 93.05 -68.49 22.99
C ARG A 199 93.36 -68.96 24.40
N VAL A 200 92.37 -69.48 25.13
CA VAL A 200 92.58 -70.04 26.47
C VAL A 200 93.40 -71.32 26.39
N GLU A 201 93.20 -72.19 25.41
CA GLU A 201 94.00 -73.39 25.19
C GLU A 201 95.44 -73.07 24.77
N ASP A 202 95.65 -72.08 23.91
CA ASP A 202 96.97 -71.55 23.55
C ASP A 202 97.68 -70.93 24.75
N LEU A 203 96.96 -70.14 25.56
CA LEU A 203 97.47 -69.61 26.82
C LEU A 203 97.77 -70.72 27.81
N LYS A 204 96.92 -71.76 27.91
CA LYS A 204 97.10 -72.90 28.80
C LYS A 204 98.29 -73.74 28.37
N SER A 205 98.46 -74.05 27.10
CA SER A 205 99.59 -74.81 26.56
C SER A 205 100.90 -74.01 26.69
N GLY A 206 100.87 -72.71 26.39
CA GLY A 206 101.99 -71.81 26.59
C GLY A 206 102.35 -71.61 28.07
N MET A 207 101.34 -71.49 28.93
CA MET A 207 101.51 -71.44 30.38
C MET A 207 102.01 -72.79 30.89
N GLN A 208 101.55 -73.93 30.38
CA GLN A 208 102.00 -75.26 30.80
C GLN A 208 103.47 -75.49 30.44
N LEU A 209 103.91 -75.05 29.25
CA LEU A 209 105.32 -75.04 28.85
C LEU A 209 106.17 -74.09 29.71
N LYS A 210 105.63 -72.91 30.05
CA LYS A 210 106.29 -71.99 30.99
C LYS A 210 106.29 -72.52 32.42
N LEU A 211 105.21 -73.20 32.82
CA LEU A 211 105.05 -73.83 34.12
C LEU A 211 106.13 -74.88 34.20
N GLU A 212 106.18 -75.87 33.31
CA GLU A 212 107.21 -76.91 33.27
C GLU A 212 108.65 -76.36 33.35
N LYS A 213 108.95 -75.27 32.62
CA LYS A 213 110.23 -74.55 32.74
C LYS A 213 110.43 -73.88 34.10
N ILE A 214 109.39 -73.29 34.66
CA ILE A 214 109.40 -72.61 35.96
C ILE A 214 109.31 -73.62 37.11
N THR A 215 108.61 -74.75 37.04
CA THR A 215 108.59 -75.83 38.04
C THR A 215 109.95 -76.50 38.07
N SER A 216 110.57 -76.79 36.92
CA SER A 216 111.97 -77.27 36.92
C SER A 216 112.93 -76.28 37.61
N ARG A 217 112.77 -74.97 37.35
CA ARG A 217 113.55 -73.91 38.04
C ARG A 217 113.09 -73.63 39.47
N GLY A 218 111.85 -73.98 39.76
CA GLY A 218 111.03 -73.53 40.85
C GLY A 218 111.03 -74.54 41.96
N GLU A 219 110.98 -75.84 41.69
CA GLU A 219 111.28 -76.91 42.65
C GLU A 219 112.63 -76.62 43.33
N GLY A 220 113.66 -76.25 42.57
CA GLY A 220 114.95 -75.83 43.13
C GLY A 220 114.93 -74.52 43.95
N LYS A 221 113.95 -73.63 43.75
CA LYS A 221 113.78 -72.39 44.54
C LYS A 221 112.71 -72.50 45.63
N LEU A 222 111.72 -73.36 45.47
CA LEU A 222 110.58 -73.63 46.33
C LEU A 222 111.06 -74.49 47.50
N GLU A 223 112.00 -75.41 47.29
CA GLU A 223 112.72 -76.06 48.39
C GLU A 223 113.42 -75.02 49.31
N ALA A 224 113.97 -73.95 48.72
CA ALA A 224 114.65 -72.88 49.44
C ALA A 224 113.69 -71.87 50.09
N LEU A 225 112.69 -71.41 49.34
CA LEU A 225 111.67 -70.45 49.80
C LEU A 225 110.64 -71.10 50.73
N TRP A 226 110.41 -72.40 50.68
CA TRP A 226 109.53 -73.10 51.63
C TRP A 226 110.09 -73.04 53.06
N GLN A 227 111.43 -73.08 53.19
CA GLN A 227 112.08 -72.83 54.48
C GLN A 227 111.96 -71.37 54.94
N GLU A 228 111.91 -70.39 54.02
CA GLU A 228 111.67 -68.97 54.34
C GLU A 228 110.18 -68.65 54.58
N TYR A 229 109.26 -69.27 53.87
CA TYR A 229 107.82 -69.01 53.97
C TYR A 229 107.23 -69.55 55.27
N GLN A 230 107.71 -70.69 55.78
CA GLN A 230 107.35 -71.16 57.11
C GLN A 230 107.74 -70.16 58.21
N SER A 231 108.81 -69.38 58.03
CA SER A 231 109.20 -68.36 59.01
C SER A 231 108.33 -67.10 58.89
N VAL A 232 108.03 -66.64 57.68
CA VAL A 232 107.21 -65.44 57.45
C VAL A 232 105.73 -65.65 57.76
N LEU A 233 105.15 -66.82 57.52
CA LEU A 233 103.77 -67.14 57.92
C LEU A 233 103.56 -67.07 59.43
N ALA A 234 104.57 -67.47 60.22
CA ALA A 234 104.53 -67.37 61.68
C ALA A 234 104.56 -65.90 62.17
N ASP A 235 105.12 -64.99 61.38
CA ASP A 235 105.17 -63.55 61.67
C ASP A 235 103.92 -62.81 61.16
N TYR A 236 103.36 -63.21 60.02
CA TYR A 236 102.17 -62.58 59.43
C TYR A 236 100.89 -62.91 60.21
N GLY A 237 100.80 -64.11 60.80
CA GLY A 237 99.70 -64.50 61.68
C GLY A 237 99.57 -63.61 62.93
N LYS A 238 100.68 -63.03 63.40
CA LYS A 238 100.70 -62.12 64.57
C LYS A 238 100.21 -60.70 64.26
N HIS A 239 100.09 -60.32 62.98
CA HIS A 239 99.79 -58.94 62.57
C HIS A 239 98.32 -58.71 62.16
N ILE A 240 97.58 -59.75 61.79
CA ILE A 240 96.22 -59.60 61.21
C ILE A 240 95.09 -59.70 62.25
N GLU A 241 95.37 -60.18 63.47
CA GLU A 241 94.36 -60.27 64.54
C GLU A 241 93.78 -58.90 64.97
N GLY A 242 94.49 -57.79 64.73
CA GLY A 242 94.07 -56.45 65.19
C GLY A 242 93.06 -55.72 64.28
N PHE A 243 92.98 -56.03 62.99
CA PHE A 243 92.20 -55.23 62.02
C PHE A 243 90.82 -55.82 61.67
N TYR A 244 90.50 -57.02 62.16
CA TYR A 244 89.25 -57.70 61.82
C TYR A 244 88.02 -57.01 62.43
N SER A 245 88.14 -56.44 63.63
CA SER A 245 87.05 -55.74 64.31
C SER A 245 86.64 -54.43 63.62
N GLU A 246 87.61 -53.64 63.13
CA GLU A 246 87.32 -52.36 62.46
C GLU A 246 86.64 -52.55 61.10
N TYR A 247 86.97 -53.64 60.38
CA TYR A 247 86.33 -53.97 59.10
C TYR A 247 84.85 -54.36 59.26
N VAL A 248 84.53 -55.11 60.32
CA VAL A 248 83.15 -55.55 60.59
C VAL A 248 82.26 -54.35 60.94
N ASP A 249 82.75 -53.42 61.77
CA ASP A 249 82.01 -52.21 62.13
C ASP A 249 81.76 -51.28 60.92
N LEU A 250 82.74 -51.19 60.00
CA LEU A 250 82.60 -50.36 58.80
C LEU A 250 81.59 -50.94 57.81
N LYS A 251 81.54 -52.27 57.68
CA LYS A 251 80.59 -52.98 56.82
C LYS A 251 79.13 -52.80 57.28
N GLN A 252 78.89 -52.86 58.59
CA GLN A 252 77.53 -52.70 59.13
C GLN A 252 76.96 -51.29 58.88
N ARG A 253 77.78 -50.25 59.01
CA ARG A 253 77.36 -48.86 58.70
C ARG A 253 77.04 -48.64 57.22
N ASP A 254 77.76 -49.32 56.33
CA ASP A 254 77.51 -49.25 54.89
C ASP A 254 76.19 -49.94 54.51
N GLU A 255 75.89 -51.10 55.12
CA GLU A 255 74.59 -51.79 54.96
C GLU A 255 73.42 -50.95 55.49
N GLU A 256 73.55 -50.29 56.64
CA GLU A 256 72.53 -49.39 57.18
C GLU A 256 72.31 -48.16 56.28
N SER A 257 73.40 -47.59 55.73
CA SER A 257 73.33 -46.45 54.81
C SER A 257 72.69 -46.85 53.47
N ALA A 258 72.99 -48.03 52.93
CA ALA A 258 72.40 -48.55 51.71
C ALA A 258 70.88 -48.77 51.84
N GLN A 259 70.42 -49.26 53.00
CA GLN A 259 68.99 -49.42 53.26
C GLN A 259 68.25 -48.08 53.32
N GLN A 260 68.85 -47.05 53.95
CA GLN A 260 68.27 -45.71 53.98
C GLN A 260 68.20 -45.07 52.59
N ILE A 261 69.26 -45.23 51.78
CA ILE A 261 69.28 -44.76 50.39
C ILE A 261 68.16 -45.43 49.58
N SER A 262 67.99 -46.75 49.71
CA SER A 262 66.93 -47.48 49.00
C SER A 262 65.52 -47.00 49.37
N GLN A 263 65.25 -46.74 50.65
CA GLN A 263 63.96 -46.21 51.10
C GLN A 263 63.70 -44.80 50.54
N GLN A 264 64.70 -43.92 50.59
CA GLN A 264 64.58 -42.57 50.04
C GLN A 264 64.42 -42.57 48.51
N SER A 265 65.12 -43.46 47.79
CA SER A 265 64.94 -43.63 46.34
C SER A 265 63.50 -44.03 45.98
N TYR A 266 62.88 -44.93 46.75
CA TYR A 266 61.49 -45.33 46.54
C TYR A 266 60.51 -44.17 46.80
N GLU A 267 60.69 -43.41 47.87
CA GLU A 267 59.86 -42.22 48.15
C GLU A 267 59.98 -41.16 47.05
N ILE A 268 61.19 -40.94 46.53
CA ILE A 268 61.44 -40.02 45.42
C ILE A 268 60.71 -40.49 44.14
N GLU A 269 60.82 -41.77 43.77
CA GLU A 269 60.10 -42.32 42.62
C GLU A 269 58.58 -42.17 42.77
N HIS A 270 58.04 -42.47 43.95
CA HIS A 270 56.61 -42.30 44.22
C HIS A 270 56.14 -40.85 44.06
N LEU A 271 56.91 -39.88 44.58
CA LEU A 271 56.61 -38.46 44.42
C LEU A 271 56.74 -37.99 42.97
N ILE A 272 57.70 -38.52 42.21
CA ILE A 272 57.85 -38.23 40.77
C ILE A 272 56.61 -38.71 40.01
N ASP A 273 56.13 -39.92 40.28
CA ASP A 273 54.92 -40.45 39.63
C ASP A 273 53.68 -39.63 39.96
N GLN A 274 53.51 -39.22 41.22
CA GLN A 274 52.41 -38.32 41.61
C GLN A 274 52.49 -36.97 40.88
N LEU A 275 53.70 -36.41 40.75
CA LEU A 275 53.92 -35.14 40.07
C LEU A 275 53.63 -35.25 38.57
N CYS A 276 54.07 -36.34 37.92
CA CYS A 276 53.75 -36.65 36.53
C CYS A 276 52.23 -36.76 36.31
N ASN A 277 51.51 -37.48 37.19
CA ASN A 277 50.06 -37.61 37.11
C ASN A 277 49.33 -36.27 37.26
N LEU A 278 49.76 -35.44 38.22
CA LEU A 278 49.19 -34.10 38.41
C LEU A 278 49.46 -33.17 37.22
N ARG A 279 50.64 -33.24 36.60
CA ARG A 279 50.96 -32.49 35.37
C ARG A 279 50.05 -32.89 34.22
N LEU A 280 49.86 -34.20 34.01
CA LEU A 280 49.00 -34.72 32.95
C LEU A 280 47.54 -34.27 33.15
N LEU A 281 47.01 -34.36 34.38
CA LEU A 281 45.67 -33.86 34.69
C LEU A 281 45.52 -32.35 34.47
N ALA A 282 46.54 -31.56 34.81
CA ALA A 282 46.54 -30.12 34.58
C ALA A 282 46.53 -29.77 33.08
N GLU A 283 47.35 -30.46 32.28
CA GLU A 283 47.38 -30.30 30.82
C GLU A 283 46.06 -30.69 30.17
N GLU A 284 45.47 -31.83 30.56
CA GLU A 284 44.14 -32.24 30.07
C GLU A 284 43.06 -31.21 30.40
N GLN A 285 43.05 -30.67 31.62
CA GLN A 285 42.11 -29.63 32.03
C GLN A 285 42.30 -28.35 31.21
N GLN A 286 43.55 -27.95 30.96
CA GLN A 286 43.85 -26.78 30.15
C GLN A 286 43.35 -26.95 28.70
N ILE A 287 43.58 -28.11 28.09
CA ILE A 287 43.08 -28.41 26.73
C ILE A 287 41.55 -28.38 26.69
N LYS A 288 40.88 -29.01 27.66
CA LYS A 288 39.40 -29.01 27.78
C LYS A 288 38.86 -27.59 27.91
N GLN A 289 39.47 -26.75 28.76
CA GLN A 289 39.06 -25.36 28.94
C GLN A 289 39.29 -24.52 27.67
N GLN A 290 40.42 -24.68 26.99
CA GLN A 290 40.70 -23.99 25.72
C GLN A 290 39.69 -24.38 24.65
N ALA A 291 39.37 -25.68 24.50
CA ALA A 291 38.36 -26.15 23.56
C ALA A 291 36.98 -25.54 23.84
N GLN A 292 36.56 -25.49 25.12
CA GLN A 292 35.29 -24.86 25.52
C GLN A 292 35.28 -23.36 25.24
N LEU A 293 36.39 -22.65 25.50
CA LEU A 293 36.50 -21.22 25.19
C LEU A 293 36.40 -20.95 23.69
N HIS A 294 37.07 -21.75 22.86
CA HIS A 294 36.98 -21.67 21.40
C HIS A 294 35.54 -21.93 20.92
N GLN A 295 34.88 -22.96 21.43
CA GLN A 295 33.48 -23.24 21.09
C GLN A 295 32.56 -22.07 21.46
N ARG A 296 32.71 -21.50 22.66
CA ARG A 296 31.94 -20.32 23.10
C ARG A 296 32.23 -19.09 22.24
N GLN A 297 33.47 -18.87 21.82
CA GLN A 297 33.84 -17.78 20.92
C GLN A 297 33.19 -17.95 19.54
N ASN A 298 33.19 -19.17 18.99
CA ASN A 298 32.55 -19.46 17.70
C ASN A 298 31.03 -19.20 17.75
N ILE A 299 30.36 -19.69 18.79
CA ILE A 299 28.91 -19.44 18.99
C ILE A 299 28.63 -17.94 19.13
N LYS A 300 29.48 -17.21 19.88
CA LYS A 300 29.35 -15.75 20.00
C LYS A 300 29.49 -15.06 18.64
N GLN A 301 30.46 -15.46 17.82
CA GLN A 301 30.68 -14.89 16.48
C GLN A 301 29.46 -15.15 15.59
N GLU A 302 28.99 -16.40 15.52
CA GLU A 302 27.82 -16.79 14.73
C GLU A 302 26.55 -16.00 15.14
N LEU A 303 26.29 -15.87 16.44
CA LEU A 303 25.19 -15.05 16.95
C LEU A 303 25.35 -13.57 16.61
N THR A 304 26.58 -13.05 16.65
CA THR A 304 26.87 -11.64 16.33
C THR A 304 26.64 -11.36 14.84
N ASP A 305 27.04 -12.29 13.98
CA ASP A 305 26.83 -12.19 12.53
C ASP A 305 25.35 -12.29 12.19
N ARG A 306 24.62 -13.24 12.80
CA ARG A 306 23.16 -13.35 12.62
C ARG A 306 22.40 -12.12 13.12
N LEU A 307 22.85 -11.51 14.21
CA LEU A 307 22.31 -10.22 14.68
C LEU A 307 22.60 -9.08 13.69
N ARG A 308 23.78 -9.05 13.06
CA ARG A 308 24.13 -8.05 12.05
C ARG A 308 23.27 -8.21 10.79
N GLU A 309 23.06 -9.44 10.34
CA GLU A 309 22.18 -9.76 9.21
C GLU A 309 20.74 -9.32 9.49
N LEU A 310 20.20 -9.67 10.66
CA LEU A 310 18.85 -9.26 11.08
C LEU A 310 18.71 -7.74 11.13
N ARG A 311 19.71 -7.02 11.66
CA ARG A 311 19.69 -5.54 11.66
C ARG A 311 19.66 -4.98 10.24
N SER A 312 20.50 -5.51 9.34
CA SER A 312 20.50 -5.07 7.94
C SER A 312 19.18 -5.35 7.24
N TYR A 313 18.54 -6.49 7.53
CA TYR A 313 17.21 -6.81 6.99
C TYR A 313 16.16 -5.82 7.49
N VAL A 314 16.13 -5.53 8.79
CA VAL A 314 15.21 -4.55 9.39
C VAL A 314 15.45 -3.15 8.84
N GLU A 315 16.71 -2.73 8.68
CA GLU A 315 17.03 -1.43 8.09
C GLU A 315 16.51 -1.30 6.65
N LYS A 316 16.68 -2.33 5.82
CA LYS A 316 16.16 -2.37 4.44
C LYS A 316 14.64 -2.31 4.38
N GLU A 317 13.96 -3.09 5.21
CA GLU A 317 12.49 -3.06 5.31
C GLU A 317 12.00 -1.67 5.73
N VAL A 318 12.63 -1.05 6.73
CA VAL A 318 12.27 0.31 7.17
C VAL A 318 12.48 1.33 6.04
N GLU A 319 13.59 1.23 5.29
CA GLU A 319 13.85 2.10 4.14
C GLU A 319 12.81 1.92 3.04
N GLU A 320 12.45 0.68 2.72
CA GLU A 320 11.44 0.36 1.70
C GLU A 320 10.05 0.85 2.09
N GLN A 321 9.62 0.59 3.33
CA GLN A 321 8.35 1.09 3.85
C GLN A 321 8.32 2.62 3.88
N HIS A 322 9.43 3.27 4.23
CA HIS A 322 9.53 4.72 4.19
C HIS A 322 9.44 5.28 2.76
N ARG A 323 10.01 4.58 1.77
CA ARG A 323 9.88 4.94 0.35
C ARG A 323 8.43 4.79 -0.12
N LEU A 324 7.79 3.65 0.13
CA LEU A 324 6.39 3.40 -0.24
C LEU A 324 5.44 4.41 0.40
N PHE A 325 5.67 4.74 1.67
CA PHE A 325 4.88 5.76 2.37
C PHE A 325 5.02 7.15 1.73
N LYS A 326 6.24 7.53 1.31
CA LYS A 326 6.47 8.78 0.58
C LYS A 326 5.72 8.80 -0.75
N GLU A 327 5.84 7.74 -1.54
CA GLU A 327 5.14 7.59 -2.83
C GLU A 327 3.62 7.72 -2.63
N MET A 328 3.04 6.97 -1.70
CA MET A 328 1.62 7.05 -1.37
C MET A 328 1.21 8.47 -0.93
N THR A 329 2.04 9.14 -0.14
CA THR A 329 1.76 10.52 0.30
C THR A 329 1.74 11.49 -0.88
N VAL A 330 2.69 11.38 -1.82
CA VAL A 330 2.72 12.23 -3.02
C VAL A 330 1.50 11.96 -3.90
N GLU A 331 1.22 10.70 -4.23
CA GLU A 331 0.07 10.32 -5.06
C GLU A 331 -1.27 10.76 -4.43
N SER A 332 -1.42 10.58 -3.12
CA SER A 332 -2.62 11.04 -2.41
C SER A 332 -2.76 12.56 -2.44
N TYR A 333 -1.66 13.30 -2.30
CA TYR A 333 -1.66 14.75 -2.38
C TYR A 333 -1.99 15.24 -3.79
N GLU A 334 -1.43 14.61 -4.82
CA GLU A 334 -1.73 14.91 -6.22
C GLU A 334 -3.20 14.64 -6.54
N ALA A 335 -3.75 13.50 -6.11
CA ALA A 335 -5.18 13.19 -6.25
C ALA A 335 -6.07 14.22 -5.54
N ILE A 336 -5.69 14.68 -4.33
CA ILE A 336 -6.43 15.74 -3.63
C ILE A 336 -6.37 17.05 -4.42
N GLN A 337 -5.21 17.40 -5.00
CA GLN A 337 -5.08 18.63 -5.78
C GLN A 337 -5.88 18.59 -7.07
N THR A 338 -5.91 17.45 -7.79
CA THR A 338 -6.73 17.30 -8.99
C THR A 338 -8.21 17.39 -8.66
N LEU A 339 -8.67 16.73 -7.59
CA LEU A 339 -10.06 16.82 -7.13
C LEU A 339 -10.43 18.25 -6.71
N LYS A 340 -9.55 18.98 -6.02
CA LYS A 340 -9.77 20.41 -5.70
C LYS A 340 -9.85 21.26 -6.97
N ALA A 341 -9.01 21.00 -7.96
CA ALA A 341 -9.08 21.67 -9.25
C ALA A 341 -10.42 21.40 -9.96
N HIS A 342 -10.90 20.16 -9.98
CA HIS A 342 -12.22 19.81 -10.52
C HIS A 342 -13.35 20.49 -9.73
N LEU A 343 -13.27 20.52 -8.40
CA LEU A 343 -14.25 21.18 -7.55
C LEU A 343 -14.35 22.67 -7.87
N SER A 344 -13.23 23.38 -8.01
CA SER A 344 -13.25 24.79 -8.44
C SER A 344 -13.87 25.01 -9.83
N LYS A 345 -13.64 24.09 -10.78
CA LYS A 345 -14.29 24.14 -12.10
C LYS A 345 -15.81 23.93 -11.99
N VAL A 346 -16.26 23.00 -11.14
CA VAL A 346 -17.69 22.77 -10.89
C VAL A 346 -18.32 23.96 -10.18
N GLU A 347 -17.64 24.56 -9.21
CA GLU A 347 -18.12 25.78 -8.53
C GLU A 347 -18.26 26.95 -9.50
N THR A 348 -17.29 27.18 -10.37
CA THR A 348 -17.40 28.24 -11.41
C THR A 348 -18.52 27.95 -12.39
N LEU A 349 -18.72 26.71 -12.82
CA LEU A 349 -19.83 26.30 -13.69
C LEU A 349 -21.19 26.46 -13.00
N SER A 350 -21.29 26.11 -11.72
CA SER A 350 -22.50 26.32 -10.91
C SER A 350 -22.79 27.81 -10.72
N GLN A 351 -21.77 28.64 -10.50
CA GLN A 351 -21.92 30.10 -10.40
C GLN A 351 -22.40 30.69 -11.73
N LEU A 352 -21.79 30.28 -12.85
CA LEU A 352 -22.21 30.69 -14.19
C LEU A 352 -23.65 30.26 -14.49
N SER A 353 -24.00 29.00 -14.22
CA SER A 353 -25.37 28.49 -14.36
C SER A 353 -26.37 29.32 -13.55
N ARG A 354 -26.04 29.66 -12.30
CA ARG A 354 -26.89 30.50 -11.45
C ARG A 354 -27.05 31.93 -11.99
N ILE A 355 -25.99 32.53 -12.56
CA ILE A 355 -26.06 33.85 -13.20
C ILE A 355 -26.90 33.78 -14.48
N CYS A 356 -26.64 32.80 -15.35
CA CYS A 356 -27.38 32.57 -16.58
C CYS A 356 -28.87 32.34 -16.29
N SER A 357 -29.21 31.57 -15.26
CA SER A 357 -30.62 31.30 -14.92
C SER A 357 -31.41 32.53 -14.47
N LYS A 358 -30.75 33.61 -14.04
CA LYS A 358 -31.46 34.89 -13.79
C LYS A 358 -31.98 35.53 -15.07
N MET A 359 -31.32 35.29 -16.21
CA MET A 359 -31.67 35.86 -17.51
C MET A 359 -32.67 35.01 -18.30
N GLU A 360 -32.97 33.80 -17.82
CA GLU A 360 -33.92 32.87 -18.45
C GLU A 360 -35.37 33.26 -18.17
N THR A 361 -36.23 33.15 -19.17
CA THR A 361 -37.66 33.41 -19.03
C THR A 361 -38.36 32.32 -18.22
N GLN A 362 -39.55 32.61 -17.65
CA GLN A 362 -40.34 31.60 -16.93
C GLN A 362 -40.71 30.41 -17.83
N ARG A 363 -40.89 30.66 -19.14
CA ARG A 363 -41.12 29.60 -20.12
C ARG A 363 -39.94 28.66 -20.14
N GLU A 364 -38.72 29.14 -20.35
CA GLU A 364 -37.51 28.31 -20.37
C GLU A 364 -37.16 27.62 -19.04
N LYS A 365 -37.63 28.12 -17.90
CA LYS A 365 -37.44 27.48 -16.58
C LYS A 365 -38.42 26.33 -16.32
N LEU A 366 -39.62 26.42 -16.91
CA LEU A 366 -40.69 25.43 -16.74
C LEU A 366 -40.74 24.42 -17.90
N PHE A 367 -40.15 24.75 -19.06
CA PHE A 367 -40.20 23.93 -20.25
C PHE A 367 -39.15 22.82 -20.20
N GLN A 368 -39.59 21.60 -19.96
CA GLN A 368 -38.91 20.43 -20.49
C GLN A 368 -39.14 20.45 -22.00
N LEU A 369 -38.08 20.66 -22.78
CA LEU A 369 -38.16 20.61 -24.24
C LEU A 369 -38.87 19.33 -24.68
N PRO A 370 -39.85 19.38 -25.61
CA PRO A 370 -40.40 18.19 -26.22
C PRO A 370 -39.27 17.33 -26.75
N GLN A 371 -39.33 16.02 -26.47
CA GLN A 371 -38.54 15.07 -27.23
C GLN A 371 -38.93 15.26 -28.69
N LEU A 372 -37.99 15.72 -29.52
CA LEU A 372 -38.13 15.53 -30.96
C LEU A 372 -38.38 14.04 -31.14
N SER A 373 -39.51 13.66 -31.76
CA SER A 373 -39.66 12.31 -32.27
C SER A 373 -38.42 12.06 -33.13
N LYS A 374 -37.81 10.88 -32.97
CA LYS A 374 -36.61 10.45 -33.70
C LYS A 374 -36.76 10.50 -35.23
N GLU A 375 -37.91 10.91 -35.75
CA GLU A 375 -38.26 11.02 -37.16
C GLU A 375 -37.67 12.27 -37.86
N ILE A 376 -37.26 13.32 -37.13
CA ILE A 376 -36.84 14.59 -37.78
C ILE A 376 -35.31 14.69 -37.98
N ILE A 377 -34.53 13.76 -37.44
CA ILE A 377 -33.07 13.72 -37.65
C ILE A 377 -32.72 12.43 -38.40
N GLU A 378 -33.07 12.35 -39.68
CA GLU A 378 -32.36 11.51 -40.65
C GLU A 378 -30.97 12.12 -40.91
N ILE A 379 -30.12 12.17 -39.88
CA ILE A 379 -28.68 12.16 -40.14
C ILE A 379 -28.35 10.69 -40.26
N ARG A 380 -28.17 10.24 -41.52
CA ARG A 380 -27.52 9.00 -41.93
C ARG A 380 -26.71 8.40 -40.78
N GLU A 381 -27.31 7.43 -40.09
CA GLU A 381 -26.58 6.46 -39.29
C GLU A 381 -25.71 5.70 -40.29
N LEU A 382 -24.46 6.14 -40.45
CA LEU A 382 -23.42 5.28 -40.99
C LEU A 382 -23.29 4.14 -39.99
N GLN A 383 -23.80 2.97 -40.39
CA GLN A 383 -23.59 1.70 -39.73
C GLN A 383 -22.11 1.60 -39.33
N THR A 384 -21.82 1.69 -38.04
CA THR A 384 -20.55 1.25 -37.48
C THR A 384 -20.60 -0.28 -37.43
N PRO A 385 -19.79 -1.00 -38.23
CA PRO A 385 -19.73 -2.45 -38.13
C PRO A 385 -18.95 -2.83 -36.86
N GLY A 386 -19.46 -3.82 -36.14
CA GLY A 386 -18.68 -4.61 -35.19
C GLY A 386 -18.59 -4.04 -33.77
N GLU A 387 -19.59 -4.38 -32.96
CA GLU A 387 -19.39 -4.61 -31.53
C GLU A 387 -18.66 -5.95 -31.39
N GLU A 388 -17.34 -5.94 -31.49
CA GLU A 388 -16.42 -7.00 -31.03
C GLU A 388 -15.01 -6.50 -31.42
N ASP A 389 -14.10 -6.42 -30.45
CA ASP A 389 -12.70 -5.97 -30.56
C ASP A 389 -12.43 -4.46 -30.55
N SER A 390 -12.38 -3.85 -29.36
CA SER A 390 -11.37 -2.80 -29.04
C SER A 390 -11.48 -2.31 -27.59
N HIS A 391 -11.43 -3.22 -26.62
CA HIS A 391 -10.79 -2.87 -25.35
C HIS A 391 -9.29 -2.73 -25.67
N LEU A 392 -8.79 -1.50 -25.90
CA LEU A 392 -7.38 -1.05 -25.78
C LEU A 392 -7.01 0.19 -26.62
N SER A 393 -7.96 1.08 -26.95
CA SER A 393 -7.59 2.44 -27.37
C SER A 393 -8.40 3.51 -26.63
N ASN A 394 -7.75 4.16 -25.66
CA ASN A 394 -8.19 5.43 -25.07
C ASN A 394 -8.04 6.52 -26.14
N ASP A 395 -8.92 6.51 -27.14
CA ASP A 395 -9.03 7.61 -28.10
C ASP A 395 -9.93 8.69 -27.46
N PRO A 396 -9.39 9.83 -27.01
CA PRO A 396 -10.17 10.86 -26.31
C PRO A 396 -11.33 11.39 -27.17
N LEU A 397 -11.25 11.24 -28.49
CA LEU A 397 -12.33 11.58 -29.41
C LEU A 397 -13.57 10.69 -29.23
N LYS A 398 -13.40 9.40 -28.92
CA LYS A 398 -14.55 8.48 -28.72
C LYS A 398 -15.31 8.81 -27.43
N GLU A 399 -14.61 9.18 -26.36
CA GLU A 399 -15.24 9.60 -25.11
C GLU A 399 -15.98 10.94 -25.27
N GLU A 400 -15.40 11.92 -25.96
CA GLU A 400 -16.08 13.19 -26.26
C GLU A 400 -17.32 12.97 -27.14
N VAL A 401 -17.24 12.09 -28.15
CA VAL A 401 -18.37 11.76 -29.02
C VAL A 401 -19.47 11.02 -28.25
N ALA A 402 -19.13 10.15 -27.31
CA ALA A 402 -20.08 9.46 -26.44
C ALA A 402 -20.76 10.41 -25.43
N ALA A 403 -20.11 11.52 -25.04
CA ALA A 403 -20.67 12.52 -24.14
C ALA A 403 -21.59 13.54 -24.83
N LEU A 404 -21.52 13.70 -26.16
CA LEU A 404 -22.35 14.63 -26.94
C LEU A 404 -23.87 14.43 -26.75
N PRO A 405 -24.42 13.19 -26.77
CA PRO A 405 -25.84 12.95 -26.49
C PRO A 405 -26.29 13.46 -25.11
N GLN A 406 -25.41 13.43 -24.11
CA GLN A 406 -25.72 13.88 -22.74
C GLN A 406 -25.87 15.42 -22.67
N MET A 407 -25.25 16.16 -23.59
CA MET A 407 -25.32 17.62 -23.68
C MET A 407 -26.42 18.12 -24.63
N GLU A 408 -27.18 17.24 -25.30
CA GLU A 408 -28.18 17.64 -26.29
C GLU A 408 -29.25 18.59 -25.75
N THR A 409 -29.69 18.38 -24.50
CA THR A 409 -30.70 19.24 -23.88
C THR A 409 -30.15 20.65 -23.65
N PHE A 410 -28.88 20.76 -23.27
CA PHE A 410 -28.19 22.04 -23.13
C PHE A 410 -28.07 22.75 -24.49
N TRP A 411 -27.61 22.04 -25.52
CA TRP A 411 -27.46 22.62 -26.86
C TRP A 411 -28.80 23.01 -27.50
N ARG A 412 -29.86 22.21 -27.30
CA ARG A 412 -31.22 22.58 -27.71
C ARG A 412 -31.68 23.88 -27.05
N ARG A 413 -31.39 24.06 -25.77
CA ARG A 413 -31.71 25.28 -25.05
C ARG A 413 -30.95 26.50 -25.60
N VAL A 414 -29.65 26.33 -25.86
CA VAL A 414 -28.82 27.38 -26.49
C VAL A 414 -29.36 27.77 -27.87
N ASN A 415 -29.74 26.79 -28.69
CA ASN A 415 -30.26 27.03 -30.04
C ASN A 415 -31.61 27.75 -30.01
N ASN A 416 -32.52 27.38 -29.11
CA ASN A 416 -33.81 28.08 -28.96
C ASN A 416 -33.62 29.56 -28.58
N VAL A 417 -32.74 29.84 -27.60
CA VAL A 417 -32.42 31.23 -27.23
C VAL A 417 -31.79 31.98 -28.41
N SER A 418 -30.95 31.33 -29.22
CA SER A 418 -30.38 31.91 -30.44
C SER A 418 -31.46 32.31 -31.45
N VAL A 419 -32.47 31.47 -31.65
CA VAL A 419 -33.64 31.76 -32.51
C VAL A 419 -34.45 32.92 -31.95
N ASP A 420 -34.77 32.92 -30.66
CA ASP A 420 -35.51 34.01 -30.01
C ASP A 420 -34.78 35.35 -30.14
N VAL A 421 -33.46 35.36 -29.93
CA VAL A 421 -32.61 36.55 -30.13
C VAL A 421 -32.63 36.99 -31.59
N ALA A 422 -32.64 36.09 -32.56
CA ALA A 422 -32.74 36.42 -33.97
C ALA A 422 -34.10 37.04 -34.32
N CYS A 423 -35.21 36.48 -33.80
CA CYS A 423 -36.56 37.02 -33.95
C CYS A 423 -36.69 38.41 -33.33
N LEU A 424 -36.20 38.61 -32.10
CA LEU A 424 -36.21 39.91 -31.43
C LEU A 424 -35.38 40.96 -32.19
N LYS A 425 -34.22 40.58 -32.75
CA LYS A 425 -33.43 41.46 -33.61
C LYS A 425 -34.20 41.86 -34.86
N GLN A 426 -34.92 40.93 -35.48
CA GLN A 426 -35.71 41.23 -36.67
C GLN A 426 -36.90 42.14 -36.36
N GLN A 427 -37.64 41.87 -35.28
CA GLN A 427 -38.73 42.74 -34.81
C GLN A 427 -38.22 44.15 -34.49
N LYS A 428 -37.08 44.26 -33.80
CA LYS A 428 -36.43 45.54 -33.54
C LYS A 428 -36.15 46.30 -34.83
N ARG A 429 -35.56 45.64 -35.84
CA ARG A 429 -35.29 46.27 -37.15
C ARG A 429 -36.58 46.74 -37.84
N ASN A 430 -37.63 45.94 -37.80
CA ASN A 430 -38.93 46.31 -38.38
C ASN A 430 -39.53 47.52 -37.66
N LEU A 431 -39.53 47.53 -36.32
CA LEU A 431 -40.00 48.67 -35.52
C LEU A 431 -39.15 49.92 -35.73
N GLU A 432 -37.83 49.79 -35.88
CA GLU A 432 -36.95 50.91 -36.23
C GLU A 432 -37.28 51.47 -37.61
N ALA A 433 -37.58 50.61 -38.58
CA ALA A 433 -38.00 51.02 -39.93
C ALA A 433 -39.40 51.67 -39.92
N GLU A 434 -40.36 51.12 -39.19
CA GLU A 434 -41.70 51.71 -39.01
C GLU A 434 -41.62 53.04 -38.26
N ASN A 435 -40.81 53.15 -37.21
CA ASN A 435 -40.59 54.41 -36.50
C ASN A 435 -39.93 55.45 -37.42
N ALA A 436 -39.01 55.04 -38.29
CA ALA A 436 -38.43 55.92 -39.30
C ALA A 436 -39.50 56.38 -40.32
N LYS A 437 -40.40 55.50 -40.76
CA LYS A 437 -41.53 55.84 -41.63
C LYS A 437 -42.52 56.79 -40.95
N LEU A 438 -42.97 56.48 -39.74
CA LEU A 438 -43.88 57.34 -38.95
C LEU A 438 -43.26 58.71 -38.68
N LYS A 439 -41.95 58.78 -38.42
CA LYS A 439 -41.24 60.06 -38.31
C LYS A 439 -41.25 60.85 -39.62
N ALA A 440 -41.08 60.18 -40.75
CA ALA A 440 -41.18 60.80 -42.07
C ALA A 440 -42.62 61.28 -42.35
N GLU A 441 -43.63 60.45 -42.11
CA GLU A 441 -45.05 60.81 -42.26
C GLU A 441 -45.46 61.95 -41.33
N LEU A 442 -44.95 61.99 -40.10
CA LEU A 442 -45.19 63.09 -39.17
C LEU A 442 -44.46 64.36 -39.61
N GLN A 443 -43.28 64.23 -40.21
CA GLN A 443 -42.56 65.35 -40.83
C GLN A 443 -43.34 65.91 -42.03
N ASP A 444 -43.89 65.05 -42.89
CA ASP A 444 -44.73 65.42 -44.02
C ASP A 444 -46.05 66.05 -43.57
N TYR A 445 -46.73 65.48 -42.57
CA TYR A 445 -47.93 66.06 -41.96
C TYR A 445 -47.65 67.42 -41.32
N LEU A 446 -46.50 67.61 -40.68
CA LEU A 446 -46.09 68.91 -40.14
C LEU A 446 -45.79 69.92 -41.26
N ILE A 447 -45.20 69.49 -42.39
CA ILE A 447 -45.02 70.32 -43.58
C ILE A 447 -46.39 70.73 -44.14
N ASP A 448 -47.31 69.79 -44.29
CA ASP A 448 -48.67 70.02 -44.80
C ASP A 448 -49.51 70.90 -43.86
N LEU A 449 -49.39 70.74 -42.54
CA LEU A 449 -50.04 71.60 -41.54
C LEU A 449 -49.44 73.01 -41.50
N ASN A 450 -48.15 73.14 -41.80
CA ASN A 450 -47.47 74.44 -41.97
C ASN A 450 -47.95 75.15 -43.25
N ILE A 451 -48.20 74.38 -44.32
CA ILE A 451 -48.82 74.86 -45.57
C ILE A 451 -50.30 75.25 -45.34
N ALA A 452 -51.07 74.45 -44.57
CA ALA A 452 -52.48 74.69 -44.28
C ALA A 452 -52.73 75.86 -43.29
N ASN A 453 -51.81 76.12 -42.36
CA ASN A 453 -51.85 77.27 -41.44
C ASN A 453 -51.30 78.57 -42.06
N GLY A 454 -51.13 78.62 -43.38
CA GLY A 454 -50.78 79.86 -44.07
C GLY A 454 -49.36 80.36 -43.76
N SER A 455 -48.38 79.46 -43.69
CA SER A 455 -46.97 79.84 -43.77
C SER A 455 -46.40 79.41 -45.12
N ASN A 456 -46.22 80.40 -45.98
CA ASN A 456 -45.71 80.29 -47.34
C ASN A 456 -44.51 79.34 -47.46
N SER A 457 -44.60 78.52 -48.51
CA SER A 457 -43.59 77.64 -49.08
C SER A 457 -42.35 78.41 -49.57
N HIS A 458 -41.54 78.91 -48.62
CA HIS A 458 -40.24 79.53 -48.90
C HIS A 458 -39.20 79.29 -47.78
N ILE A 459 -39.21 78.10 -47.17
CA ILE A 459 -38.17 77.68 -46.20
C ILE A 459 -37.65 76.28 -46.57
N HIS A 460 -37.39 76.04 -47.85
CA HIS A 460 -36.70 74.84 -48.30
C HIS A 460 -35.24 75.06 -48.76
N ASP A 461 -34.69 76.27 -48.60
CA ASP A 461 -33.34 76.61 -49.08
C ASP A 461 -32.31 77.03 -47.99
N TYR A 462 -32.62 76.90 -46.69
CA TYR A 462 -31.67 77.27 -45.62
C TYR A 462 -31.30 76.16 -44.62
N LEU A 463 -31.66 74.89 -44.88
CA LEU A 463 -31.17 73.76 -44.08
C LEU A 463 -30.39 72.73 -44.89
N SER A 464 -30.02 73.05 -46.14
CA SER A 464 -29.02 72.33 -46.88
C SER A 464 -27.61 72.87 -46.53
N ARG A 465 -26.80 71.97 -45.97
CA ARG A 465 -25.37 72.09 -45.63
C ARG A 465 -25.01 72.90 -44.38
N ARG A 466 -25.03 72.21 -43.23
CA ARG A 466 -24.16 72.56 -42.10
C ARG A 466 -22.69 72.39 -42.54
N PRO A 467 -21.79 73.37 -42.26
CA PRO A 467 -20.37 73.21 -42.50
C PRO A 467 -19.81 71.99 -41.76
N LYS A 468 -18.84 71.28 -42.36
CA LYS A 468 -18.17 70.11 -41.75
C LYS A 468 -17.36 70.44 -40.47
N SER A 469 -17.43 71.68 -39.96
CA SER A 469 -16.76 72.15 -38.74
C SER A 469 -17.69 72.26 -37.51
N MET A 470 -18.94 71.78 -37.58
CA MET A 470 -19.87 71.78 -36.44
C MET A 470 -20.61 70.43 -36.22
N SER A 471 -19.94 69.29 -36.43
CA SER A 471 -20.41 68.01 -35.86
C SER A 471 -19.97 67.92 -34.41
N VAL A 472 -20.92 67.94 -33.48
CA VAL A 472 -20.69 67.42 -32.14
C VAL A 472 -20.89 65.91 -32.25
N ASP A 473 -19.80 65.15 -32.22
CA ASP A 473 -19.87 63.70 -32.14
C ASP A 473 -20.63 63.33 -30.87
N ARG A 474 -21.78 62.67 -31.06
CA ARG A 474 -22.44 61.99 -29.94
C ARG A 474 -21.51 60.87 -29.50
N VAL A 475 -21.08 60.97 -28.25
CA VAL A 475 -20.41 59.93 -27.47
C VAL A 475 -21.16 58.61 -27.69
N THR A 476 -20.60 57.76 -28.55
CA THR A 476 -20.95 56.35 -28.59
C THR A 476 -20.53 55.75 -27.26
N GLN A 477 -21.49 55.16 -26.56
CA GLN A 477 -21.26 54.35 -25.38
C GLN A 477 -20.09 53.39 -25.65
N LEU A 478 -19.02 53.55 -24.87
CA LEU A 478 -17.79 52.77 -24.96
C LEU A 478 -18.12 51.28 -24.79
N ARG A 479 -18.15 50.55 -25.90
CA ARG A 479 -18.02 49.09 -25.87
C ARG A 479 -16.54 48.81 -25.61
N LEU A 480 -16.19 48.55 -24.35
CA LEU A 480 -14.88 48.05 -23.96
C LEU A 480 -14.64 46.71 -24.68
N GLN A 481 -13.81 46.73 -25.72
CA GLN A 481 -13.06 45.56 -26.14
C GLN A 481 -11.64 45.69 -25.56
N PRO A 482 -11.08 44.65 -24.93
CA PRO A 482 -9.70 44.69 -24.48
C PRO A 482 -8.76 44.66 -25.69
N LYS A 483 -8.06 45.78 -25.93
CA LYS A 483 -6.93 45.86 -26.84
C LYS A 483 -5.74 45.10 -26.24
N GLN A 484 -5.25 44.12 -27.00
CA GLN A 484 -3.89 43.62 -26.85
C GLN A 484 -2.90 44.76 -27.07
N VAL A 485 -2.04 45.01 -26.08
CA VAL A 485 -0.89 45.90 -26.19
C VAL A 485 0.35 45.04 -26.39
N LYS A 486 0.99 45.23 -27.55
CA LYS A 486 2.37 44.82 -27.79
C LYS A 486 3.26 46.06 -27.73
N SER A 487 4.40 45.88 -27.05
CA SER A 487 5.69 46.55 -27.24
C SER A 487 5.96 47.91 -26.57
N ALA A 488 6.80 47.86 -25.52
CA ALA A 488 8.03 48.65 -25.48
C ALA A 488 9.17 47.83 -24.84
N VAL A 489 10.25 47.70 -25.61
CA VAL A 489 11.56 47.09 -25.34
C VAL A 489 12.40 48.16 -24.58
N ALA A 490 13.28 47.86 -23.61
CA ALA A 490 14.64 47.37 -23.82
C ALA A 490 15.35 46.99 -22.50
N GLY A 491 16.12 45.90 -22.54
CA GLY A 491 17.06 45.52 -21.48
C GLY A 491 17.62 44.10 -21.62
N GLY A 492 18.58 43.91 -22.52
CA GLY A 492 19.74 43.02 -22.29
C GLY A 492 19.59 41.49 -22.36
N ARG A 493 19.86 40.95 -23.56
CA ARG A 493 20.71 39.76 -23.88
C ARG A 493 20.41 38.39 -23.25
N ARG A 494 19.87 37.49 -24.09
CA ARG A 494 20.26 36.07 -24.15
C ARG A 494 21.64 35.91 -24.80
N PRO A 495 22.30 34.75 -24.58
CA PRO A 495 22.68 33.95 -25.73
C PRO A 495 22.17 32.51 -25.66
N ALA A 496 22.25 31.88 -26.83
CA ALA A 496 21.73 30.59 -27.24
C ALA A 496 22.55 29.39 -26.70
N PRO A 497 22.07 28.15 -26.91
CA PRO A 497 22.62 26.94 -26.32
C PRO A 497 23.61 26.22 -27.26
N ARG A 498 24.72 25.73 -26.70
CA ARG A 498 25.53 24.57 -27.17
C ARG A 498 26.39 24.07 -25.98
N PRO A 499 27.20 23.01 -26.15
CA PRO A 499 26.90 21.61 -25.84
C PRO A 499 27.66 21.13 -24.58
N ILE A 500 27.15 20.14 -23.87
CA ILE A 500 27.90 19.52 -22.76
C ILE A 500 28.63 18.29 -23.31
N GLY A 501 29.92 18.47 -23.56
CA GLY A 501 30.87 17.40 -23.86
C GLY A 501 31.45 16.78 -22.59
N ALA A 502 31.92 15.55 -22.76
CA ALA A 502 32.61 14.70 -21.80
C ALA A 502 33.66 15.38 -20.92
N HIS A 503 33.77 14.97 -19.65
CA HIS A 503 34.99 14.34 -19.16
C HIS A 503 34.81 13.60 -17.81
N VAL A 504 35.58 12.51 -17.70
CA VAL A 504 35.92 11.63 -16.58
C VAL A 504 36.36 12.38 -15.30
N PRO A 505 36.18 11.80 -14.10
CA PRO A 505 37.10 12.02 -12.99
C PRO A 505 37.94 10.77 -12.71
N SER A 506 39.25 10.94 -12.90
CA SER A 506 40.32 10.06 -12.49
C SER A 506 40.55 10.20 -10.98
N CYS A 507 41.11 9.12 -10.43
CA CYS A 507 41.85 9.06 -9.18
C CYS A 507 42.88 10.19 -9.00
N GLU A 508 43.18 10.45 -7.71
CA GLU A 508 44.42 10.93 -7.06
C GLU A 508 44.07 12.00 -6.01
N ALA A 509 44.19 11.76 -4.70
CA ALA A 509 45.37 11.50 -3.86
C ALA A 509 46.18 12.77 -3.51
N GLY A 510 46.45 12.92 -2.19
CA GLY A 510 47.37 13.88 -1.57
C GLY A 510 46.65 14.90 -0.68
N ILE A 511 47.11 15.31 0.50
CA ILE A 511 48.49 15.48 1.04
C ILE A 511 48.29 15.68 2.59
N SER A 512 48.77 14.84 3.51
CA SER A 512 50.12 14.63 4.09
C SER A 512 50.35 15.30 5.47
N ASN A 513 50.89 14.51 6.42
CA ASN A 513 52.13 14.74 7.22
C ASN A 513 52.09 13.87 8.49
N LEU A 514 52.87 12.78 8.53
CA LEU A 514 54.25 12.64 9.03
C LEU A 514 54.33 12.44 10.55
N ILE A 515 54.79 11.25 10.99
CA ILE A 515 55.91 11.04 11.94
C ILE A 515 56.17 9.52 12.15
N ARG A 516 57.40 9.15 11.79
CA ARG A 516 58.30 8.11 12.32
C ARG A 516 57.98 6.61 12.18
N SER A 517 58.77 6.03 11.27
CA SER A 517 59.38 4.71 11.36
C SER A 517 60.14 4.46 12.68
N ARG A 518 59.91 3.27 13.26
CA ARG A 518 60.94 2.43 13.91
C ARG A 518 60.36 1.05 14.23
N ASN A 519 60.89 0.01 13.57
CA ASN A 519 61.34 -1.27 14.15
C ASN A 519 61.18 -2.44 13.18
N LEU A 520 62.26 -2.68 12.42
CA LEU A 520 62.70 -4.00 11.98
C LEU A 520 63.22 -4.76 13.20
N VAL A 521 62.65 -5.92 13.56
CA VAL A 521 63.38 -7.03 14.20
C VAL A 521 62.76 -8.38 13.79
N ARG A 522 63.57 -9.15 13.06
CA ARG A 522 63.77 -10.62 13.02
C ARG A 522 62.76 -11.56 13.71
N GLY A 523 62.36 -12.58 12.95
CA GLY A 523 61.98 -13.91 13.47
C GLY A 523 61.93 -14.96 12.35
N LYS A 524 62.92 -15.86 12.30
CA LYS A 524 63.09 -16.94 11.31
C LYS A 524 62.11 -18.10 11.52
N PRO A 525 61.87 -18.95 10.49
CA PRO A 525 61.09 -20.19 10.62
C PRO A 525 61.89 -21.26 11.37
N GLN A 526 61.25 -22.01 12.27
CA GLN A 526 61.83 -23.22 12.87
C GLN A 526 61.46 -24.44 12.04
N LEU A 527 62.50 -25.04 11.44
CA LEU A 527 62.50 -26.39 10.89
C LEU A 527 62.49 -27.41 12.03
N ALA A 528 61.64 -28.43 11.88
CA ALA A 528 61.59 -29.60 12.74
C ALA A 528 62.91 -30.40 12.64
N LYS A 529 63.52 -30.71 13.78
CA LYS A 529 64.59 -31.69 13.90
C LYS A 529 63.98 -33.05 14.27
N LEU A 530 64.24 -34.02 13.41
CA LEU A 530 64.23 -35.45 13.72
C LEU A 530 65.22 -35.72 14.87
N ARG A 531 64.79 -36.51 15.85
CA ARG A 531 65.69 -37.20 16.79
C ARG A 531 65.73 -38.67 16.39
N ALA A 532 66.95 -39.15 16.18
CA ALA A 532 67.33 -40.56 16.30
C ALA A 532 67.40 -40.93 17.79
#